data_AF-A0A3M1QBC5-F1
#
_entry.id   AF-A0A3M1QBC5-F1
#
_cell.length_a   1.000
_cell.length_b   1.000
_cell.length_c   1.000
_cell.angle_alpha   90.00
_cell.angle_beta   90.00
_cell.angle_gamma   90.00
#
_symmetry.space_group_name_H-M   'P 1'
#
loop_
_entity.id
_entity.type
_entity.pdbx_description
1 polymer ?
#
loop_
_entity_poly.entity_id
_entity_poly.type
_entity_poly.pdbx_seq_one_letter_code
_entity_poly.pdbx_strand_id
1 'polypeptide(L)'
;MDVNDSGRIVGYGFLNGMQRGFLLTPVVDGDVDGDGDVDLTDLAMLLSVFDTCAGDPGFNPAADFDGSGCVDLPDLAVLLANFGA
;
A
#
# COMPACT_ATOMS: atom_id res chain seq x y z
N MET A 1 -12.84 19.29 4.01
CA MET A 1 -11.73 18.35 3.73
C MET A 1 -10.58 19.19 3.22
N ASP A 2 -9.39 18.91 3.70
CA ASP A 2 -8.15 19.62 3.33
C ASP A 2 -7.01 18.61 3.28
N VAL A 3 -5.87 18.96 2.68
CA VAL A 3 -4.66 18.12 2.65
C VAL A 3 -3.61 18.76 3.55
N ASN A 4 -3.05 17.99 4.50
CA ASN A 4 -2.03 18.50 5.41
C ASN A 4 -0.62 18.49 4.79
N ASP A 5 0.38 19.03 5.50
CA ASP A 5 1.77 19.10 5.04
C ASP A 5 2.44 17.72 4.83
N SER A 6 1.80 16.64 5.28
CA SER A 6 2.22 15.25 5.06
C SER A 6 1.47 14.59 3.90
N GLY A 7 0.75 15.35 3.06
CA GLY A 7 -0.02 14.83 1.92
C GLY A 7 -1.27 14.04 2.31
N ARG A 8 -1.65 14.01 3.58
CA ARG A 8 -2.82 13.25 4.07
C ARG A 8 -4.08 14.08 4.00
N ILE A 9 -5.20 13.45 3.63
CA ILE A 9 -6.51 14.10 3.64
C ILE A 9 -7.00 14.15 5.09
N VAL A 10 -7.23 15.36 5.60
CA VAL A 10 -7.81 15.61 6.91
C VAL A 10 -9.26 16.07 6.78
N GLY A 11 -10.10 15.58 7.69
CA GLY A 11 -11.49 16.00 7.73
C GLY A 11 -12.19 15.61 9.00
N TYR A 12 -13.48 15.90 9.05
CA TYR A 12 -14.37 15.43 10.09
C TYR A 12 -15.66 14.89 9.46
N GLY A 13 -16.27 13.92 10.13
CA GLY A 13 -17.56 13.32 9.77
C GLY A 13 -18.37 13.02 11.02
N PHE A 14 -19.58 12.48 10.85
CA PHE A 14 -20.43 12.07 11.96
C PHE A 14 -20.56 10.54 11.98
N LEU A 15 -20.19 9.92 13.11
CA LEU A 15 -20.41 8.50 13.36
C LEU A 15 -21.36 8.38 14.56
N ASN A 16 -22.55 7.82 14.33
CA ASN A 16 -23.63 7.74 15.34
C ASN A 16 -24.01 9.10 15.95
N GLY A 17 -24.06 10.16 15.14
CA GLY A 17 -24.40 11.52 15.56
C GLY A 17 -23.27 12.28 16.27
N MET A 18 -22.11 11.66 16.50
CA MET A 18 -20.94 12.31 17.10
C MET A 18 -19.94 12.74 16.03
N GLN A 19 -19.51 14.00 16.08
CA GLN A 19 -18.46 14.51 15.20
C GLN A 19 -17.12 13.82 15.53
N ARG A 20 -16.45 13.29 14.51
CA ARG A 20 -15.13 12.65 14.60
C ARG A 20 -14.20 13.17 13.52
N GLY A 21 -12.92 13.32 13.84
CA GLY A 21 -11.88 13.54 12.84
C GLY A 21 -11.58 12.25 12.08
N PHE A 22 -11.15 12.39 10.84
CA PHE A 22 -10.56 11.30 10.07
C PHE A 22 -9.30 11.79 9.36
N LEU A 23 -8.39 10.84 9.15
CA LEU A 23 -7.17 10.99 8.38
C LEU A 23 -7.20 9.91 7.31
N LEU A 24 -7.10 10.27 6.04
CA LEU A 24 -6.86 9.33 4.96
C LEU A 24 -5.41 9.50 4.52
N THR A 25 -4.63 8.46 4.74
CA THR A 25 -3.26 8.37 4.22
C THR A 25 -3.36 7.80 2.81
N PRO A 26 -2.87 8.51 1.77
CA PRO A 26 -2.73 7.93 0.44
C PRO A 26 -1.91 6.65 0.51
N VAL A 27 -2.30 5.64 -0.25
CA VAL A 27 -1.47 4.45 -0.44
C VAL A 27 -0.35 4.82 -1.40
N VAL A 28 0.86 4.39 -1.09
CA VAL A 28 2.02 4.50 -1.98
C VAL A 28 2.16 3.17 -2.71
N ASP A 29 2.09 3.18 -4.04
CA ASP A 29 2.33 1.96 -4.80
C ASP A 29 3.77 1.51 -4.58
N GLY A 30 3.98 0.25 -4.21
CA GLY A 30 5.30 -0.27 -3.82
C GLY A 30 5.53 -0.41 -2.31
N ASP A 31 4.72 0.22 -1.46
CA ASP A 31 4.77 0.13 0.01
C ASP A 31 4.00 -1.11 0.48
N VAL A 32 4.71 -2.23 0.63
CA VAL A 32 4.15 -3.54 1.01
C VAL A 32 3.91 -3.61 2.51
N ASP A 33 4.78 -2.98 3.31
CA ASP A 33 4.73 -3.07 4.77
C ASP A 33 3.83 -2.02 5.44
N GLY A 34 3.46 -0.99 4.68
CA GLY A 34 2.51 0.06 5.03
C GLY A 34 3.08 1.13 5.95
N ASP A 35 4.41 1.29 6.00
CA ASP A 35 5.06 2.27 6.88
C ASP A 35 5.14 3.69 6.27
N GLY A 36 4.82 3.82 4.99
CA GLY A 36 4.67 5.07 4.27
C GLY A 36 5.90 5.50 3.46
N ASP A 37 6.92 4.64 3.31
CA ASP A 37 7.96 4.77 2.30
C ASP A 37 8.06 3.51 1.40
N VAL A 38 8.93 3.55 0.40
CA VAL A 38 9.20 2.37 -0.46
C VAL A 38 10.68 2.06 -0.42
N ASP A 39 11.05 1.01 0.31
CA ASP A 39 12.45 0.70 0.61
C ASP A 39 12.80 -0.80 0.46
N LEU A 40 13.95 -1.20 1.03
CA LEU A 40 14.45 -2.56 0.95
C LEU A 40 13.58 -3.57 1.71
N THR A 41 12.83 -3.12 2.70
CA THR A 41 11.88 -3.91 3.48
C THR A 41 10.72 -4.33 2.60
N ASP A 42 10.16 -3.41 1.81
CA ASP A 42 9.12 -3.72 0.83
C ASP A 42 9.60 -4.69 -0.23
N LEU A 43 10.80 -4.44 -0.76
CA LEU A 43 11.41 -5.35 -1.73
C LEU A 43 11.59 -6.75 -1.14
N ALA A 44 12.07 -6.86 0.10
CA ALA A 44 12.23 -8.15 0.76
C ALA A 44 10.89 -8.85 1.00
N MET A 45 9.84 -8.10 1.36
CA MET A 45 8.50 -8.64 1.54
C MET A 45 7.88 -9.11 0.23
N LEU A 46 7.97 -8.33 -0.84
CA LEU A 46 7.52 -8.73 -2.18
C LEU A 46 8.24 -10.01 -2.63
N LEU A 47 9.56 -10.07 -2.49
CA LEU A 47 10.34 -11.25 -2.87
C LEU A 47 10.05 -12.48 -2.01
N SER A 48 9.55 -12.30 -0.78
CA SER A 48 9.19 -13.42 0.10
C SER A 48 7.92 -14.16 -0.34
N VAL A 49 7.09 -13.51 -1.15
CA VAL A 49 5.81 -14.04 -1.67
C VAL A 49 5.75 -14.07 -3.20
N PHE A 50 6.89 -13.88 -3.87
CA PHE A 50 7.00 -13.86 -5.32
C PHE A 50 6.53 -15.19 -5.93
N ASP A 51 5.88 -15.13 -7.10
CA ASP A 51 5.31 -16.27 -7.83
C ASP A 51 4.13 -16.96 -7.09
N THR A 52 3.47 -16.25 -6.17
CA THR A 52 2.21 -16.71 -5.54
C THR A 52 1.01 -16.00 -6.14
N CYS A 53 -0.11 -16.71 -6.27
CA CYS A 53 -1.37 -16.17 -6.75
C CYS A 53 -2.51 -16.29 -5.72
N ALA A 54 -3.61 -15.59 -5.96
CA ALA A 54 -4.80 -15.64 -5.13
C ALA A 54 -5.30 -17.08 -4.94
N GLY A 55 -5.23 -17.56 -3.69
CA GLY A 55 -5.58 -18.92 -3.30
C GLY A 55 -4.38 -19.78 -2.88
N ASP A 56 -3.17 -19.37 -3.22
CA ASP A 56 -1.95 -20.06 -2.79
C ASP A 56 -1.63 -19.77 -1.31
N PRO A 57 -1.07 -20.75 -0.59
CA PRO A 57 -0.55 -20.49 0.75
C PRO A 57 0.57 -19.45 0.70
N GLY A 58 0.41 -18.36 1.45
CA GLY A 58 1.43 -17.31 1.54
C GLY A 58 1.22 -16.14 0.57
N PHE A 59 0.20 -16.17 -0.29
CA PHE A 59 -0.17 -15.00 -1.08
C PHE A 59 -0.44 -13.79 -0.19
N ASN A 60 0.23 -12.67 -0.50
CA ASN A 60 0.01 -11.39 0.14
C ASN A 60 -0.61 -10.41 -0.87
N PRO A 61 -1.90 -10.06 -0.75
CA PRO A 61 -2.54 -9.11 -1.66
C PRO A 61 -1.96 -7.70 -1.58
N ALA A 62 -1.18 -7.35 -0.54
CA ALA A 62 -0.49 -6.07 -0.48
C ALA A 62 0.73 -6.00 -1.41
N ALA A 63 1.19 -7.13 -1.96
CA ALA A 63 2.29 -7.18 -2.93
C ALA A 63 1.82 -7.34 -4.40
N ASP A 64 0.50 -7.45 -4.63
CA ASP A 64 -0.15 -7.48 -5.95
C ASP A 64 -0.64 -6.07 -6.28
N PHE A 65 0.26 -5.24 -6.79
CA PHE A 65 0.05 -3.82 -7.04
C PHE A 65 -0.70 -3.57 -8.34
N ASP A 66 -0.54 -4.43 -9.34
CA ASP A 66 -1.25 -4.30 -10.61
C ASP A 66 -2.66 -4.93 -10.59
N GLY A 67 -2.99 -5.68 -9.52
CA GLY A 67 -4.28 -6.29 -9.29
C GLY A 67 -4.56 -7.47 -10.23
N SER A 68 -3.51 -8.10 -10.76
CA SER A 68 -3.61 -9.26 -11.64
C SER A 68 -4.06 -10.52 -10.91
N GLY A 69 -3.94 -10.55 -9.59
CA GLY A 69 -4.19 -11.71 -8.74
C GLY A 69 -2.96 -12.59 -8.52
N CYS A 70 -1.77 -12.15 -8.94
CA CYS A 70 -0.50 -12.82 -8.72
C CYS A 70 0.57 -11.80 -8.34
N VAL A 71 1.56 -12.21 -7.55
CA VAL A 71 2.74 -11.39 -7.22
C VAL A 71 3.89 -11.77 -8.15
N ASP A 72 4.17 -10.96 -9.18
CA ASP A 72 5.16 -11.26 -10.20
C ASP A 72 5.97 -10.03 -10.69
N LEU A 73 6.49 -10.09 -11.91
CA LEU A 73 7.40 -9.06 -12.44
C LEU A 73 6.74 -7.68 -12.61
N PRO A 74 5.50 -7.57 -13.12
CA PRO A 74 4.69 -6.36 -13.02
C PRO A 74 4.74 -5.68 -11.64
N ASP A 75 4.52 -6.41 -10.55
CA ASP A 75 4.53 -5.83 -9.20
C ASP A 75 5.90 -5.35 -8.78
N LEU A 76 6.94 -6.13 -9.08
CA LEU A 76 8.32 -5.72 -8.86
C LEU A 76 8.64 -4.44 -9.65
N ALA A 77 8.14 -4.29 -10.87
CA ALA A 77 8.34 -3.10 -11.67
C ALA A 77 7.64 -1.87 -11.06
N VAL A 78 6.45 -2.04 -10.49
CA VAL A 78 5.74 -0.98 -9.75
C VAL A 78 6.54 -0.54 -8.52
N LEU A 79 7.02 -1.50 -7.72
CA LEU A 79 7.85 -1.20 -6.55
C LEU A 79 9.12 -0.44 -6.94
N LEU A 80 9.86 -0.94 -7.94
CA LEU A 80 11.10 -0.31 -8.38
C LEU A 80 10.89 1.08 -9.01
N ALA A 81 9.72 1.34 -9.60
CA ALA A 81 9.37 2.66 -10.12
C ALA A 81 9.15 3.70 -9.02
N ASN A 82 8.79 3.26 -7.81
CA ASN A 82 8.54 4.11 -6.65
C ASN A 82 9.63 4.03 -5.59
N PHE A 83 10.73 3.31 -5.84
CA PHE A 83 11.77 3.07 -4.84
C PHE A 83 12.41 4.37 -4.31
N GLY A 84 12.43 4.53 -2.99
CA GLY A 84 12.91 5.72 -2.29
C GLY A 84 11.94 6.90 -2.25
N ALA A 85 10.65 6.66 -2.53
CA ALA A 85 9.57 7.64 -2.38
C ALA A 85 9.36 8.08 -0.92
#